data_AF-A0A7Z9QKJ7-F1
#
_entry.id   AF-A0A7Z9QKJ7-F1
#
_cell.length_a   1.000
_cell.length_b   1.000
_cell.length_c   1.000
_cell.angle_alpha   90.00
_cell.angle_beta   90.00
_cell.angle_gamma   90.00
#
_symmetry.space_group_name_H-M   'P 1'
#
loop_
_entity.id
_entity.type
_entity.pdbx_description
1 polymer ?
#
loop_
_entity_poly.entity_id
_entity_poly.type
_entity_poly.pdbx_seq_one_letter_code
_entity_poly.pdbx_strand_id
1 'polypeptide(L)'
;MPKLDIIVPVFDPGIPEDSGRAKKDGIWPELRRAEANRFAYKMKVALEDLGVFGAVRVAPDSSATGDLYVVGKILESNGAEVEIEIQVVDISEKEWFTKSFDLDVSEGFYDNARNKGLDPYDPVFEEAAIYVAERLNGFDGKELENLQMLTDIRFGASFSEEVFAQYIKVEKNFWGSKNLVLASMPSSDDPMIRRVKAIRVRDQLFTDRMQSHYVEFSLKMGDSYSIWQSSSSFEVRAERAAQRKAFGQALVGVLLVAGAVSAANNNRNNNSGTTAAAVAAGVGGITMLTE
;
A
#
# COMPACT_ATOMS: atom_id res chain seq x y z
N MET A 1 15.95 20.57 -15.89
CA MET A 1 14.60 20.09 -16.23
C MET A 1 13.63 20.60 -15.18
N PRO A 2 12.38 20.92 -15.55
CA PRO A 2 11.36 21.28 -14.57
C PRO A 2 11.17 20.15 -13.56
N LYS A 3 10.96 20.50 -12.28
CA LYS A 3 10.67 19.53 -11.24
C LYS A 3 9.17 19.53 -10.96
N LEU A 4 8.57 18.35 -10.90
CA LEU A 4 7.14 18.20 -10.67
C LEU A 4 6.81 18.22 -9.17
N ASP A 5 5.79 18.98 -8.80
CA ASP A 5 5.20 18.96 -7.46
C ASP A 5 4.32 17.71 -7.30
N ILE A 6 4.52 16.98 -6.21
CA ILE A 6 3.83 15.72 -5.92
C ILE A 6 2.83 15.91 -4.78
N ILE A 7 1.62 15.39 -4.97
CA ILE A 7 0.66 15.11 -3.89
C ILE A 7 0.68 13.62 -3.58
N VAL A 8 0.83 13.30 -2.31
CA VAL A 8 0.68 11.95 -1.75
C VAL A 8 -0.60 11.94 -0.92
N PRO A 9 -1.75 11.52 -1.47
CA PRO A 9 -2.95 11.33 -0.67
C PRO A 9 -2.71 10.36 0.49
N VAL A 10 -3.47 10.52 1.58
CA VAL A 10 -3.56 9.48 2.61
C VAL A 10 -3.91 8.15 1.93
N PHE A 11 -3.18 7.09 2.27
CA PHE A 11 -3.34 5.82 1.58
C PHE A 11 -4.75 5.24 1.81
N ASP A 12 -5.25 4.47 0.86
CA ASP A 12 -6.38 3.58 1.11
C ASP A 12 -5.94 2.53 2.16
N PRO A 13 -6.61 2.46 3.32
CA PRO A 13 -6.26 1.49 4.36
C PRO A 13 -6.49 0.03 3.90
N GLY A 14 -7.21 -0.22 2.82
CA GLY A 14 -7.45 -1.58 2.33
C GLY A 14 -8.33 -2.41 3.27
N ILE A 15 -9.16 -1.76 4.10
CA ILE A 15 -10.04 -2.44 5.05
C ILE A 15 -11.22 -3.04 4.26
N PRO A 16 -11.46 -4.37 4.33
CA PRO A 16 -12.63 -4.97 3.70
C PRO A 16 -13.94 -4.42 4.28
N GLU A 17 -14.94 -4.20 3.43
CA GLU A 17 -16.28 -3.76 3.88
C GLU A 17 -16.94 -4.75 4.84
N ASP A 18 -16.62 -6.04 4.69
CA ASP A 18 -17.08 -7.10 5.58
C ASP A 18 -16.20 -7.19 6.85
N SER A 19 -16.75 -6.73 7.97
CA SER A 19 -16.10 -6.79 9.29
C SER A 19 -15.69 -8.22 9.72
N GLY A 20 -16.38 -9.26 9.23
CA GLY A 20 -16.00 -10.65 9.47
C GLY A 20 -14.72 -11.05 8.74
N ARG A 21 -14.53 -10.52 7.54
CA ARG A 21 -13.30 -10.70 6.74
C ARG A 21 -12.12 -9.98 7.37
N ALA A 22 -12.30 -8.73 7.81
CA ALA A 22 -11.24 -7.98 8.50
C ALA A 22 -10.69 -8.74 9.73
N LYS A 23 -11.55 -9.34 10.54
CA LYS A 23 -11.12 -10.16 11.69
C LYS A 23 -10.38 -11.42 11.27
N LYS A 24 -10.84 -12.10 10.23
CA LYS A 24 -10.21 -13.32 9.70
C LYS A 24 -8.80 -13.04 9.20
N ASP A 25 -8.61 -11.89 8.56
CA ASP A 25 -7.34 -11.47 7.97
C ASP A 25 -6.45 -10.73 8.98
N GLY A 26 -6.82 -10.70 10.27
CA GLY A 26 -6.02 -10.05 11.32
C GLY A 26 -5.98 -8.52 11.25
N ILE A 27 -6.82 -7.90 10.41
CA ILE A 27 -6.81 -6.46 10.17
C ILE A 27 -7.53 -5.73 11.30
N TRP A 28 -6.82 -4.82 11.97
CA TRP A 28 -7.39 -3.91 12.96
C TRP A 28 -7.72 -2.56 12.30
N PRO A 29 -9.01 -2.23 12.10
CA PRO A 29 -9.40 -1.07 11.27
C PRO A 29 -8.81 0.27 11.73
N GLU A 30 -8.75 0.52 13.06
CA GLU A 30 -8.20 1.77 13.57
C GLU A 30 -6.68 1.87 13.38
N LEU A 31 -5.98 0.76 13.58
CA LEU A 31 -4.56 0.69 13.30
C LEU A 31 -4.32 0.95 11.81
N ARG A 32 -5.06 0.27 10.93
CA ARG A 32 -4.89 0.40 9.49
C ARG A 32 -5.20 1.81 8.96
N ARG A 33 -6.17 2.52 9.56
CA ARG A 33 -6.41 3.96 9.31
C ARG A 33 -5.25 4.85 9.78
N ALA A 34 -4.62 4.50 10.90
CA ALA A 34 -3.43 5.21 11.37
C ALA A 34 -2.23 4.94 10.46
N GLU A 35 -2.04 3.69 10.05
CA GLU A 35 -1.03 3.28 9.07
C GLU A 35 -1.19 4.03 7.75
N ALA A 36 -2.41 4.21 7.24
CA ALA A 36 -2.66 4.98 6.02
C ALA A 36 -2.07 6.40 6.06
N ASN A 37 -2.19 7.10 7.20
CA ASN A 37 -1.60 8.43 7.39
C ASN A 37 -0.08 8.37 7.52
N ARG A 38 0.43 7.38 8.29
CA ARG A 38 1.87 7.17 8.46
C ARG A 38 2.55 6.82 7.14
N PHE A 39 1.96 5.93 6.35
CA PHE A 39 2.50 5.42 5.08
C PHE A 39 2.54 6.52 4.02
N ALA A 40 1.52 7.37 3.95
CA ALA A 40 1.56 8.57 3.10
C ALA A 40 2.72 9.51 3.49
N TYR A 41 2.96 9.71 4.79
CA TYR A 41 4.10 10.48 5.26
C TYR A 41 5.45 9.81 4.94
N LYS A 42 5.58 8.48 5.14
CA LYS A 42 6.79 7.73 4.79
C LYS A 42 7.09 7.79 3.30
N MET A 43 6.07 7.66 2.45
CA MET A 43 6.18 7.84 1.00
C MET A 43 6.62 9.27 0.65
N LYS A 44 6.05 10.30 1.30
CA LYS A 44 6.51 11.69 1.13
C LYS A 44 8.01 11.82 1.43
N VAL A 45 8.47 11.32 2.57
CA VAL A 45 9.89 11.40 2.96
C VAL A 45 10.78 10.70 1.93
N ALA A 46 10.42 9.48 1.53
CA ALA A 46 11.18 8.73 0.52
C ALA A 46 11.28 9.46 -0.83
N LEU A 47 10.22 10.15 -1.27
CA LEU A 47 10.23 10.97 -2.48
C LEU A 47 11.07 12.25 -2.31
N GLU A 48 10.99 12.92 -1.17
CA GLU A 48 11.77 14.13 -0.88
C GLU A 48 13.28 13.84 -0.85
N ASP A 49 13.68 12.71 -0.27
CA ASP A 49 15.07 12.30 -0.10
C ASP A 49 15.79 12.06 -1.44
N LEU A 50 15.06 11.71 -2.50
CA LEU A 50 15.63 11.58 -3.85
C LEU A 50 16.07 12.91 -4.45
N GLY A 51 15.52 14.04 -4.00
CA GLY A 51 15.91 15.39 -4.45
C GLY A 51 15.62 15.73 -5.92
N VAL A 52 14.93 14.85 -6.66
CA VAL A 52 14.59 15.02 -8.09
C VAL A 52 13.24 15.70 -8.32
N PHE A 53 12.36 15.70 -7.32
CA PHE A 53 11.03 16.30 -7.40
C PHE A 53 10.99 17.73 -6.87
N GLY A 54 9.88 18.42 -7.14
CA GLY A 54 9.57 19.72 -6.56
C GLY A 54 9.16 19.57 -5.10
N ALA A 55 8.09 20.26 -4.70
CA ALA A 55 7.54 20.05 -3.39
C ALA A 55 6.71 18.75 -3.35
N VAL A 56 6.91 17.93 -2.31
CA VAL A 56 6.12 16.74 -2.05
C VAL A 56 5.23 16.99 -0.84
N ARG A 57 3.93 16.76 -0.95
CA ARG A 57 2.97 17.09 0.11
C ARG A 57 2.01 15.96 0.36
N VAL A 58 1.75 15.66 1.63
CA VAL A 58 0.63 14.79 2.01
C VAL A 58 -0.66 15.60 2.00
N ALA A 59 -1.73 15.02 1.46
CA ALA A 59 -3.07 15.61 1.46
C ALA A 59 -4.11 14.57 1.91
N PRO A 60 -5.30 14.98 2.40
CA PRO A 60 -6.36 14.05 2.78
C PRO A 60 -6.81 13.15 1.61
N ASP A 61 -6.82 13.70 0.40
CA ASP A 61 -7.24 13.03 -0.83
C ASP A 61 -6.57 13.70 -2.05
N SER A 62 -6.95 13.25 -3.26
CA SER A 62 -6.43 13.77 -4.54
C SER A 62 -7.06 15.09 -5.00
N SER A 63 -7.88 15.77 -4.18
CA SER A 63 -8.46 17.08 -4.54
C SER A 63 -7.44 18.22 -4.46
N ALA A 64 -6.36 18.04 -3.68
CA ALA A 64 -5.26 18.99 -3.65
C ALA A 64 -4.60 19.07 -5.05
N THR A 65 -4.23 20.27 -5.48
CA THR A 65 -3.67 20.45 -6.82
C THR A 65 -2.15 20.23 -6.83
N GLY A 66 -1.69 19.26 -7.61
CA GLY A 66 -0.27 19.03 -7.89
C GLY A 66 -0.06 18.60 -9.34
N ASP A 67 1.21 18.42 -9.72
CA ASP A 67 1.56 17.97 -11.06
C ASP A 67 1.43 16.44 -11.19
N LEU A 68 1.72 15.73 -10.10
CA LEU A 68 1.60 14.28 -9.96
C LEU A 68 0.90 13.88 -8.66
N TYR A 69 0.22 12.75 -8.72
CA TYR A 69 -0.46 12.10 -7.60
C TYR A 69 0.12 10.71 -7.41
N VAL A 70 0.68 10.44 -6.23
CA VAL A 70 1.16 9.12 -5.82
C VAL A 70 0.12 8.54 -4.86
N VAL A 71 -0.85 7.81 -5.40
CA VAL A 71 -1.97 7.23 -4.68
C VAL A 71 -1.55 5.84 -4.18
N GLY A 72 -1.57 5.65 -2.86
CA GLY A 72 -1.18 4.39 -2.26
C GLY A 72 -2.36 3.62 -1.66
N LYS A 73 -2.23 2.30 -1.61
CA LYS A 73 -3.15 1.39 -0.93
C LYS A 73 -2.37 0.36 -0.14
N ILE A 74 -2.78 0.10 1.10
CA ILE A 74 -2.17 -0.94 1.94
C ILE A 74 -2.82 -2.28 1.58
N LEU A 75 -2.02 -3.22 1.06
CA LEU A 75 -2.45 -4.58 0.78
C LEU A 75 -2.20 -5.48 1.99
N GLU A 76 -1.01 -5.40 2.60
CA GLU A 76 -0.61 -6.18 3.77
C GLU A 76 0.18 -5.31 4.76
N SER A 77 -0.03 -5.54 6.07
CA SER A 77 0.79 -4.94 7.15
C SER A 77 0.52 -5.72 8.44
N ASN A 78 1.51 -6.51 8.86
CA ASN A 78 1.36 -7.43 10.00
C ASN A 78 2.61 -7.50 10.92
N GLY A 79 3.55 -6.56 10.76
CA GLY A 79 4.84 -6.50 11.47
C GLY A 79 5.93 -7.42 10.92
N ALA A 80 5.57 -8.54 10.27
CA ALA A 80 6.52 -9.44 9.61
C ALA A 80 6.63 -9.16 8.11
N GLU A 81 5.54 -8.71 7.49
CA GLU A 81 5.44 -8.41 6.07
C GLU A 81 4.68 -7.09 5.89
N VAL A 82 4.99 -6.40 4.80
CA VAL A 82 4.23 -5.23 4.32
C VAL A 82 4.11 -5.32 2.82
N GLU A 83 2.93 -5.01 2.28
CA GLU A 83 2.71 -4.86 0.85
C GLU A 83 1.87 -3.60 0.60
N ILE A 84 2.35 -2.75 -0.31
CA ILE A 84 1.67 -1.53 -0.74
C ILE A 84 1.49 -1.55 -2.26
N GLU A 85 0.33 -1.13 -2.72
CA GLU A 85 0.09 -0.82 -4.13
C GLU A 85 0.23 0.68 -4.33
N ILE A 86 1.01 1.08 -5.32
CA ILE A 86 1.20 2.48 -5.71
C ILE A 86 0.69 2.68 -7.14
N GLN A 87 -0.24 3.62 -7.27
CA GLN A 87 -0.70 4.15 -8.55
C GLN A 87 -0.18 5.59 -8.70
N VAL A 88 0.44 5.88 -9.84
CA VAL A 88 0.89 7.24 -10.19
C VAL A 88 0.05 7.78 -11.32
N VAL A 89 -0.59 8.91 -11.08
CA VAL A 89 -1.45 9.60 -12.04
C VAL A 89 -0.98 11.05 -12.15
N ASP A 90 -0.89 11.58 -13.35
CA ASP A 90 -0.57 13.00 -13.55
C ASP A 90 -1.83 13.88 -13.58
N ILE A 91 -1.60 15.19 -13.55
CA ILE A 91 -2.65 16.20 -13.63
C ILE A 91 -3.46 16.17 -14.94
N SER A 92 -3.05 15.37 -15.93
CA SER A 92 -3.83 15.11 -17.15
C SER A 92 -4.81 13.94 -17.03
N GLU A 93 -4.90 13.32 -15.84
CA GLU A 93 -5.65 12.09 -15.57
C GLU A 93 -5.06 10.85 -16.25
N LYS A 94 -3.80 10.96 -16.73
CA LYS A 94 -3.08 9.84 -17.33
C LYS A 94 -2.37 9.05 -16.23
N GLU A 95 -2.70 7.76 -16.14
CA GLU A 95 -1.94 6.83 -15.31
C GLU A 95 -0.58 6.55 -15.95
N TRP A 96 0.47 6.65 -15.13
CA TRP A 96 1.83 6.29 -15.51
C TRP A 96 2.10 4.81 -15.25
N PHE A 97 1.66 4.32 -14.09
CA PHE A 97 1.66 2.91 -13.72
C PHE A 97 0.82 2.66 -12.47
N THR A 98 0.48 1.39 -12.26
CA THR A 98 0.07 0.80 -10.99
C THR A 98 0.99 -0.39 -10.70
N LYS A 99 1.58 -0.47 -9.50
CA LYS A 99 2.51 -1.55 -9.12
C LYS A 99 2.49 -1.81 -7.61
N SER A 100 2.55 -3.08 -7.21
CA SER A 100 2.77 -3.48 -5.81
C SER A 100 4.25 -3.57 -5.45
N PHE A 101 4.55 -3.26 -4.20
CA PHE A 101 5.85 -3.37 -3.56
C PHE A 101 5.68 -4.09 -2.23
N ASP A 102 6.42 -5.17 -2.03
CA ASP A 102 6.37 -6.01 -0.85
C ASP A 102 7.72 -6.09 -0.14
N LEU A 103 7.69 -6.32 1.16
CA LEU A 103 8.87 -6.50 1.99
C LEU A 103 8.61 -7.48 3.12
N ASP A 104 9.43 -8.54 3.15
CA ASP A 104 9.55 -9.44 4.30
C ASP A 104 10.59 -8.89 5.29
N VAL A 105 10.15 -8.53 6.49
CA VAL A 105 11.03 -8.08 7.56
C VAL A 105 11.91 -9.25 8.01
N SER A 106 13.21 -9.04 8.12
CA SER A 106 14.13 -10.08 8.59
C SER A 106 13.85 -10.48 10.05
N GLU A 107 14.02 -11.77 10.40
CA GLU A 107 13.78 -12.27 11.78
C GLU A 107 14.53 -11.50 12.84
N GLY A 108 15.81 -11.18 12.57
CA GLY A 108 16.67 -10.47 13.51
C GLY A 108 16.53 -8.96 13.47
N PHE A 109 15.57 -8.38 12.74
CA PHE A 109 15.48 -6.92 12.61
C PHE A 109 15.33 -6.23 13.97
N TYR A 110 14.39 -6.72 14.79
CA TYR A 110 14.01 -6.12 16.07
C TYR A 110 15.05 -6.36 17.18
N ASP A 111 15.81 -7.46 17.09
CA ASP A 111 16.85 -7.81 18.08
C ASP A 111 18.20 -7.15 17.77
N ASN A 112 18.37 -6.62 16.56
CA ASN A 112 19.63 -6.02 16.14
C ASN A 112 19.77 -4.58 16.67
N ALA A 113 20.71 -4.38 17.59
CA ALA A 113 21.00 -3.07 18.17
C ALA A 113 21.35 -1.98 17.13
N ARG A 114 21.80 -2.35 15.92
CA ARG A 114 22.07 -1.40 14.82
C ARG A 114 20.80 -0.83 14.19
N ASN A 115 19.67 -1.52 14.34
CA ASN A 115 18.39 -1.10 13.79
C ASN A 115 17.57 -0.25 14.76
N LYS A 116 18.13 0.10 15.92
CA LYS A 116 17.44 0.87 16.95
C LYS A 116 17.01 2.23 16.38
N GLY A 117 15.69 2.46 16.36
CA GLY A 117 15.08 3.70 15.86
C GLY A 117 14.82 3.72 14.35
N LEU A 118 15.17 2.64 13.62
CA LEU A 118 14.79 2.47 12.22
C LEU A 118 13.42 1.81 12.12
N ASP A 119 12.63 2.18 11.11
CA ASP A 119 11.37 1.50 10.81
C ASP A 119 11.66 0.34 9.85
N PRO A 120 11.23 -0.90 10.15
CA PRO A 120 11.46 -2.04 9.27
C PRO A 120 10.80 -1.90 7.90
N TYR A 121 9.79 -1.02 7.77
CA TYR A 121 9.08 -0.80 6.51
C TYR A 121 9.66 0.31 5.64
N ASP A 122 10.62 1.12 6.13
CA ASP A 122 11.23 2.19 5.33
C ASP A 122 11.69 1.75 3.92
N PRO A 123 12.32 0.56 3.74
CA PRO A 123 12.78 0.10 2.43
C PRO A 123 11.68 -0.03 1.36
N VAL A 124 10.42 -0.35 1.73
CA VAL A 124 9.33 -0.50 0.75
C VAL A 124 8.96 0.84 0.13
N PHE A 125 9.01 1.93 0.91
CA PHE A 125 8.76 3.28 0.43
C PHE A 125 9.92 3.82 -0.39
N GLU A 126 11.16 3.50 0.00
CA GLU A 126 12.36 3.83 -0.76
C GLU A 126 12.33 3.18 -2.15
N GLU A 127 12.01 1.89 -2.23
CA GLU A 127 11.89 1.18 -3.51
C GLU A 127 10.78 1.78 -4.39
N ALA A 128 9.61 2.05 -3.80
CA ALA A 128 8.52 2.69 -4.50
C ALA A 128 8.92 4.08 -5.03
N ALA A 129 9.57 4.91 -4.21
CA ALA A 129 10.01 6.25 -4.59
C ALA A 129 11.03 6.22 -5.72
N ILE A 130 12.01 5.31 -5.67
CA ILE A 130 12.99 5.10 -6.73
C ILE A 130 12.27 4.77 -8.03
N TYR A 131 11.30 3.86 -7.99
CA TYR A 131 10.54 3.48 -9.18
C TYR A 131 9.71 4.64 -9.76
N VAL A 132 9.13 5.50 -8.91
CA VAL A 132 8.46 6.75 -9.37
C VAL A 132 9.47 7.65 -10.10
N ALA A 133 10.68 7.82 -9.56
CA ALA A 133 11.72 8.65 -10.16
C ALA A 133 12.26 8.05 -11.47
N GLU A 134 12.41 6.74 -11.57
CA GLU A 134 12.78 6.06 -12.81
C GLU A 134 11.76 6.30 -13.92
N ARG A 135 10.47 6.31 -13.58
CA ARG A 135 9.38 6.61 -14.53
C ARG A 135 9.39 8.08 -14.97
N LEU A 136 9.76 9.01 -14.09
CA LEU A 136 9.94 10.42 -14.44
C LEU A 136 11.02 10.61 -15.52
N ASN A 137 12.10 9.82 -15.51
CA ASN A 137 13.18 9.92 -16.51
C ASN A 137 12.75 9.61 -17.95
N GLY A 138 11.56 9.02 -18.13
CA GLY A 138 10.98 8.76 -19.45
C GLY A 138 10.40 9.98 -20.14
N PHE A 139 10.26 11.12 -19.45
CA PHE A 139 9.64 12.33 -19.96
C PHE A 139 10.67 13.37 -20.39
N ASP A 140 10.41 14.04 -21.51
CA ASP A 140 11.26 15.15 -21.95
C ASP A 140 10.91 16.47 -21.20
N GLY A 141 11.81 17.46 -21.29
CA GLY A 141 11.61 18.73 -20.59
C GLY A 141 10.33 19.47 -21.00
N LYS A 142 9.88 19.32 -22.26
CA LYS A 142 8.71 20.00 -22.79
C LYS A 142 7.42 19.34 -22.30
N GLU A 143 7.40 18.01 -22.19
CA GLU A 143 6.30 17.28 -21.57
C GLU A 143 6.10 17.70 -20.11
N LEU A 144 7.20 17.87 -19.36
CA LEU A 144 7.15 18.34 -17.97
C LEU A 144 6.65 19.79 -17.88
N GLU A 145 7.10 20.69 -18.77
CA GLU A 145 6.59 22.08 -18.83
C GLU A 145 5.09 22.13 -19.16
N ASN A 146 4.64 21.28 -20.09
CA ASN A 146 3.23 21.17 -20.43
C ASN A 146 2.39 20.68 -19.25
N LEU A 147 2.87 19.70 -18.49
CA LEU A 147 2.19 19.22 -17.28
C LEU A 147 2.04 20.35 -16.26
N GLN A 148 3.10 21.10 -15.97
CA GLN A 148 3.02 22.22 -15.02
C GLN A 148 2.04 23.32 -15.45
N MET A 149 2.04 23.65 -16.75
CA MET A 149 1.07 24.60 -17.31
C MET A 149 -0.36 24.07 -17.20
N LEU A 150 -0.56 22.77 -17.44
CA LEU A 150 -1.87 22.14 -17.26
C LEU A 150 -2.29 22.18 -15.79
N THR A 151 -1.38 22.03 -14.84
CA THR A 151 -1.67 22.20 -13.41
C THR A 151 -2.16 23.61 -13.10
N ASP A 152 -1.50 24.65 -13.61
CA ASP A 152 -1.95 26.03 -13.43
C ASP A 152 -3.35 26.25 -14.01
N ILE A 153 -3.59 25.73 -15.22
CA ILE A 153 -4.89 25.87 -15.90
C ILE A 153 -5.98 25.11 -15.13
N ARG A 154 -5.74 23.88 -14.65
CA ARG A 154 -6.71 23.12 -13.84
C ARG A 154 -6.97 23.79 -12.51
N PHE A 155 -5.95 24.34 -11.86
CA PHE A 155 -6.13 25.15 -10.67
C PHE A 155 -7.04 26.34 -10.95
N GLY A 156 -6.79 27.09 -12.02
CA GLY A 156 -7.66 28.19 -12.46
C GLY A 156 -9.10 27.76 -12.77
N ALA A 157 -9.26 26.63 -13.46
CA ALA A 157 -10.55 26.05 -13.81
C ALA A 157 -11.37 25.66 -12.57
N SER A 158 -10.73 25.28 -11.47
CA SER A 158 -11.42 25.01 -10.19
C SER A 158 -12.13 26.24 -9.62
N PHE A 159 -11.72 27.46 -9.99
CA PHE A 159 -12.37 28.72 -9.60
C PHE A 159 -13.30 29.27 -10.69
N SER A 160 -12.98 29.04 -11.97
CA SER A 160 -13.76 29.53 -13.10
C SER A 160 -13.58 28.65 -14.33
N GLU A 161 -14.39 27.62 -14.44
CA GLU A 161 -14.35 26.67 -15.57
C GLU A 161 -14.52 27.38 -16.92
N GLU A 162 -15.47 28.32 -17.04
CA GLU A 162 -15.76 29.05 -18.27
C GLU A 162 -14.55 29.75 -18.88
N VAL A 163 -13.70 30.37 -18.03
CA VAL A 163 -12.52 31.12 -18.48
C VAL A 163 -11.40 30.18 -18.95
N PHE A 164 -11.24 29.03 -18.29
CA PHE A 164 -10.12 28.12 -18.52
C PHE A 164 -10.45 26.97 -19.47
N ALA A 165 -11.73 26.72 -19.76
CA ALA A 165 -12.18 25.66 -20.68
C ALA A 165 -11.55 25.78 -22.08
N GLN A 166 -11.26 26.99 -22.54
CA GLN A 166 -10.59 27.22 -23.84
C GLN A 166 -9.15 26.69 -23.92
N TYR A 167 -8.49 26.47 -22.78
CA TYR A 167 -7.11 26.00 -22.72
C TYR A 167 -7.01 24.48 -22.53
N ILE A 168 -8.12 23.80 -22.21
CA ILE A 168 -8.16 22.35 -21.96
C ILE A 168 -9.01 21.68 -23.05
N LYS A 169 -8.51 20.58 -23.60
CA LYS A 169 -9.27 19.68 -24.45
C LYS A 169 -9.30 18.30 -23.81
N VAL A 170 -10.47 17.67 -23.82
CA VAL A 170 -10.62 16.27 -23.40
C VAL A 170 -10.37 15.38 -24.62
N GLU A 171 -9.36 14.53 -24.54
CA GLU A 171 -9.10 13.49 -25.53
C GLU A 171 -9.47 12.13 -24.96
N LYS A 172 -9.93 11.24 -25.83
CA LYS A 172 -10.22 9.86 -25.46
C LYS A 172 -9.19 8.96 -26.10
N ASN A 173 -8.58 8.09 -25.31
CA ASN A 173 -7.71 7.05 -25.85
C ASN A 173 -8.56 5.91 -26.47
N PHE A 174 -7.88 4.95 -27.11
CA PHE A 174 -8.52 3.78 -27.74
C PHE A 174 -9.39 2.96 -26.77
N TRP A 175 -9.04 2.96 -25.49
CA TRP A 175 -9.74 2.24 -24.42
C TRP A 175 -10.86 3.05 -23.76
N GLY A 176 -11.12 4.27 -24.24
CA GLY A 176 -12.19 5.14 -23.75
C GLY A 176 -11.83 5.97 -22.52
N SER A 177 -10.61 5.86 -21.98
CA SER A 177 -10.14 6.72 -20.88
C SER A 177 -10.01 8.16 -21.39
N LYS A 178 -10.42 9.11 -20.56
CA LYS A 178 -10.33 10.54 -20.85
C LYS A 178 -9.00 11.06 -20.32
N ASN A 179 -8.27 11.79 -21.16
CA ASN A 179 -7.08 12.52 -20.79
C ASN A 179 -7.29 14.00 -21.10
N LEU A 180 -6.77 14.88 -20.25
CA LEU A 180 -6.81 16.32 -20.45
C LEU A 180 -5.53 16.76 -21.18
N VAL A 181 -5.66 17.40 -22.32
CA VAL A 181 -4.52 17.96 -23.06
C VAL A 181 -4.66 19.46 -23.18
N LEU A 182 -3.52 20.16 -23.30
CA LEU A 182 -3.51 21.58 -23.58
C LEU A 182 -4.04 21.84 -25.00
N ALA A 183 -5.19 22.52 -25.11
CA ALA A 183 -5.73 22.96 -26.38
C ALA A 183 -4.94 24.15 -26.94
N SER A 184 -4.52 25.03 -26.05
CA SER A 184 -3.67 26.17 -26.32
C SER A 184 -2.86 26.53 -25.08
N MET A 185 -1.66 27.03 -25.28
CA MET A 185 -0.80 27.49 -24.18
C MET A 185 -0.94 29.01 -24.05
N PRO A 186 -1.56 29.50 -22.97
CA PRO A 186 -1.61 30.94 -22.73
C PRO A 186 -0.19 31.48 -22.48
N SER A 187 0.04 32.73 -22.85
CA SER A 187 1.31 33.40 -22.57
C SER A 187 1.61 33.39 -21.08
N SER A 188 2.88 33.23 -20.70
CA SER A 188 3.32 33.39 -19.30
C SER A 188 3.01 34.79 -18.74
N ASP A 189 2.87 35.79 -19.62
CA ASP A 189 2.50 37.16 -19.29
C ASP A 189 0.99 37.42 -19.31
N ASP A 190 0.17 36.41 -19.55
CA ASP A 190 -1.27 36.56 -19.46
C ASP A 190 -1.68 37.01 -18.03
N PRO A 191 -2.45 38.11 -17.87
CA PRO A 191 -2.83 38.61 -16.55
C PRO A 191 -3.61 37.60 -15.71
N MET A 192 -4.44 36.76 -16.33
CA MET A 192 -5.19 35.71 -15.64
C MET A 192 -4.28 34.60 -15.17
N ILE A 193 -3.33 34.15 -15.99
CA ILE A 193 -2.35 33.13 -15.59
C ILE A 193 -1.47 33.63 -14.43
N ARG A 194 -1.02 34.89 -14.48
CA ARG A 194 -0.26 35.49 -13.38
C ARG A 194 -1.07 35.53 -12.08
N ARG A 195 -2.37 35.84 -12.17
CA ARG A 195 -3.27 35.83 -11.02
C ARG A 195 -3.45 34.43 -10.44
N VAL A 196 -3.69 33.43 -11.29
CA VAL A 196 -3.82 32.02 -10.91
C VAL A 196 -2.57 31.54 -10.17
N LYS A 197 -1.37 31.77 -10.74
CA LYS A 197 -0.10 31.43 -10.10
C LYS A 197 0.05 32.06 -8.72
N ALA A 198 -0.30 33.34 -8.57
CA ALA A 198 -0.23 34.03 -7.28
C ALA A 198 -1.23 33.50 -6.23
N ILE A 199 -2.37 32.94 -6.65
CA ILE A 199 -3.32 32.26 -5.76
C ILE A 199 -2.78 30.86 -5.41
N ARG A 200 -2.26 30.11 -6.38
CA ARG A 200 -1.65 28.79 -6.20
C ARG A 200 -0.52 28.83 -5.17
N VAL A 201 0.34 29.84 -5.20
CA VAL A 201 1.39 30.02 -4.17
C VAL A 201 0.79 30.12 -2.75
N ARG A 202 -0.34 30.81 -2.57
CA ARG A 202 -1.00 30.93 -1.25
C ARG A 202 -1.63 29.61 -0.82
N ASP A 203 -2.23 28.89 -1.76
CA ASP A 203 -2.79 27.54 -1.53
C ASP A 203 -1.70 26.54 -1.13
N GLN A 204 -0.55 26.58 -1.81
CA GLN A 204 0.63 25.79 -1.47
C GLN A 204 1.13 26.11 -0.06
N LEU A 205 1.24 27.40 0.31
CA LEU A 205 1.63 27.80 1.68
C LEU A 205 0.62 27.34 2.74
N PHE A 206 -0.67 27.27 2.40
CA PHE A 206 -1.67 26.70 3.29
C PHE A 206 -1.44 25.19 3.47
N THR A 207 -1.25 24.47 2.37
CA THR A 207 -0.98 23.02 2.38
C THR A 207 0.33 22.69 3.12
N ASP A 208 1.35 23.54 2.98
CA ASP A 208 2.64 23.41 3.67
C ASP A 208 2.48 23.49 5.19
N ARG A 209 1.60 24.35 5.70
CA ARG A 209 1.31 24.43 7.15
C ARG A 209 0.68 23.14 7.67
N MET A 210 -0.17 22.51 6.87
CA MET A 210 -0.84 21.25 7.23
C MET A 210 0.14 20.07 7.31
N GLN A 211 1.30 20.13 6.64
CA GLN A 211 2.29 19.03 6.67
C GLN A 211 2.77 18.71 8.09
N SER A 212 2.87 19.72 8.95
CA SER A 212 3.29 19.55 10.35
C SER A 212 2.40 18.56 11.13
N HIS A 213 1.10 18.50 10.83
CA HIS A 213 0.18 17.56 11.46
C HIS A 213 0.48 16.10 11.09
N TYR A 214 0.86 15.84 9.83
CA TYR A 214 1.25 14.50 9.38
C TYR A 214 2.57 14.04 10.00
N VAL A 215 3.55 14.95 10.08
CA VAL A 215 4.82 14.71 10.76
C VAL A 215 4.59 14.38 12.23
N GLU A 216 3.84 15.24 12.94
CA GLU A 216 3.56 15.07 14.36
C GLU A 216 2.80 13.77 14.64
N PHE A 217 1.80 13.44 13.81
CA PHE A 217 1.06 12.19 13.92
C PHE A 217 1.99 10.98 13.77
N SER A 218 2.82 10.97 12.72
CA SER A 218 3.77 9.88 12.46
C SER A 218 4.79 9.72 13.59
N LEU A 219 5.34 10.82 14.12
CA LEU A 219 6.28 10.78 15.23
C LEU A 219 5.64 10.29 16.53
N LYS A 220 4.45 10.79 16.88
CA LYS A 220 3.71 10.35 18.09
C LYS A 220 3.35 8.88 18.06
N MET A 221 3.06 8.34 16.87
CA MET A 221 2.73 6.94 16.67
C MET A 221 3.97 6.02 16.72
N GLY A 222 5.17 6.55 16.41
CA GLY A 222 6.37 5.78 16.11
C GLY A 222 6.76 4.74 17.17
N ASP A 223 6.86 5.15 18.43
CA ASP A 223 7.31 4.24 19.52
C ASP A 223 6.33 3.08 19.73
N SER A 224 5.05 3.39 19.85
CA SER A 224 4.00 2.38 20.02
C SER A 224 3.87 1.48 18.78
N TYR A 225 4.06 2.05 17.59
CA TYR A 225 4.00 1.30 16.34
C TYR A 225 5.15 0.30 16.21
N SER A 226 6.37 0.69 16.58
CA SER A 226 7.53 -0.22 16.57
C SER A 226 7.33 -1.40 17.53
N ILE A 227 6.74 -1.15 18.72
CA ILE A 227 6.39 -2.23 19.67
C ILE A 227 5.34 -3.16 19.08
N TRP A 228 4.30 -2.60 18.42
CA TRP A 228 3.28 -3.40 17.75
C TRP A 228 3.89 -4.23 16.60
N GLN A 229 4.67 -3.62 15.71
CA GLN A 229 5.33 -4.30 14.60
C GLN A 229 6.18 -5.48 15.09
N SER A 230 6.99 -5.25 16.14
CA SER A 230 7.81 -6.31 16.75
C SER A 230 6.95 -7.45 17.30
N SER A 231 5.95 -7.14 18.13
CA SER A 231 5.08 -8.13 18.78
C SER A 231 4.26 -8.93 17.76
N SER A 232 3.65 -8.24 16.79
CA SER A 232 2.87 -8.86 15.71
C SER A 232 3.75 -9.74 14.83
N SER A 233 4.99 -9.31 14.55
CA SER A 233 5.91 -10.13 13.74
C SER A 233 6.23 -11.47 14.41
N PHE A 234 6.36 -11.47 15.75
CA PHE A 234 6.60 -12.68 16.52
C PHE A 234 5.39 -13.60 16.47
N GLU A 235 4.18 -13.06 16.63
CA GLU A 235 2.92 -13.81 16.53
C GLU A 235 2.72 -14.44 15.16
N VAL A 236 2.88 -13.67 14.08
CA VAL A 236 2.77 -14.15 12.69
C VAL A 236 3.76 -15.27 12.40
N ARG A 237 5.02 -15.14 12.83
CA ARG A 237 6.03 -16.19 12.66
C ARG A 237 5.72 -17.44 13.49
N ALA A 238 5.27 -17.27 14.74
CA ALA A 238 4.90 -18.37 15.61
C ALA A 238 3.72 -19.16 15.02
N GLU A 239 2.72 -18.46 14.47
CA GLU A 239 1.60 -19.08 13.77
C GLU A 239 2.08 -19.86 12.55
N ARG A 240 2.90 -19.27 11.69
CA ARG A 240 3.49 -19.95 10.52
C ARG A 240 4.29 -21.19 10.91
N ALA A 241 5.08 -21.11 11.98
CA ALA A 241 5.84 -22.24 12.49
C ALA A 241 4.93 -23.36 13.02
N ALA A 242 3.83 -23.01 13.72
CA ALA A 242 2.83 -23.95 14.19
C ALA A 242 2.09 -24.62 13.02
N GLN A 243 1.65 -23.85 12.02
CA GLN A 243 1.02 -24.38 10.81
C GLN A 243 1.95 -25.32 10.04
N ARG A 244 3.24 -24.97 9.88
CA ARG A 244 4.24 -25.85 9.26
C ARG A 244 4.47 -27.14 10.04
N LYS A 245 4.52 -27.08 11.38
CA LYS A 245 4.63 -28.28 12.23
C LYS A 245 3.39 -29.17 12.12
N ALA A 246 2.20 -28.59 12.16
CA ALA A 246 0.94 -29.31 11.98
C ALA A 246 0.86 -29.96 10.59
N PHE A 247 1.23 -29.23 9.54
CA PHE A 247 1.28 -29.74 8.17
C PHE A 247 2.34 -30.85 8.02
N GLY A 248 3.53 -30.69 8.59
CA GLY A 248 4.59 -31.70 8.59
C GLY A 248 4.20 -32.98 9.34
N GLN A 249 3.55 -32.85 10.50
CA GLN A 249 3.00 -33.99 11.24
C GLN A 249 1.84 -34.66 10.48
N ALA A 250 0.98 -33.89 9.81
CA ALA A 250 -0.07 -34.42 8.96
C ALA A 250 0.50 -35.15 7.72
N LEU A 251 1.57 -34.64 7.10
CA LEU A 251 2.20 -35.24 5.93
C LEU A 251 2.97 -36.53 6.29
N VAL A 252 3.61 -36.57 7.46
CA VAL A 252 4.20 -37.79 8.04
C VAL A 252 3.10 -38.80 8.42
N GLY A 253 1.94 -38.32 8.90
CA GLY A 253 0.78 -39.15 9.23
C GLY A 253 0.06 -39.77 8.01
N VAL A 254 0.23 -39.22 6.81
CA VAL A 254 -0.42 -39.71 5.58
C VAL A 254 0.43 -40.77 4.83
N LEU A 255 1.69 -41.02 5.24
CA LEU A 255 2.55 -42.05 4.63
C LEU A 255 2.49 -43.44 5.31
N LEU A 256 1.48 -43.71 6.16
CA LEU A 256 1.25 -45.03 6.78
C LEU A 256 -0.09 -45.68 6.40
N VAL A 257 -0.50 -45.56 5.13
CA VAL A 257 -1.57 -46.39 4.56
C VAL A 257 -1.02 -47.17 3.35
N ALA A 258 -0.10 -48.09 3.62
CA ALA A 258 0.23 -49.17 2.69
C ALA A 258 0.74 -50.39 3.46
N GLY A 259 -0.10 -51.42 3.53
CA GLY A 259 0.37 -52.79 3.78
C GLY A 259 -0.15 -53.48 5.04
N ALA A 260 -1.40 -53.95 5.00
CA ALA A 260 -1.76 -55.26 5.55
C ALA A 260 -3.13 -55.70 5.01
N VAL A 261 -3.18 -56.15 3.76
CA VAL A 261 -4.26 -57.07 3.33
C VAL A 261 -3.62 -58.44 3.19
N SER A 262 -3.58 -59.21 4.28
CA SER A 262 -3.48 -60.66 4.16
C SER A 262 -4.91 -61.18 4.05
N ALA A 263 -5.28 -61.58 2.84
CA ALA A 263 -6.54 -62.26 2.56
C ALA A 263 -6.67 -63.50 3.46
N ALA A 264 -7.72 -63.52 4.26
CA ALA A 264 -8.16 -64.72 4.96
C ALA A 264 -8.67 -65.72 3.91
N ASN A 265 -8.13 -66.94 3.89
CA ASN A 265 -8.81 -68.08 3.30
C ASN A 265 -8.70 -69.30 4.23
N ASN A 266 -9.86 -69.62 4.82
CA ASN A 266 -10.33 -70.90 5.35
C ASN A 266 -9.36 -71.84 6.08
N ASN A 267 -9.57 -71.99 7.39
CA ASN A 267 -10.09 -73.26 7.93
C ASN A 267 -10.56 -73.16 9.39
N ARG A 268 -11.83 -73.53 9.60
CA ARG A 268 -12.37 -74.34 10.71
C ARG A 268 -12.03 -74.00 12.17
N ASN A 269 -13.11 -73.60 12.84
CA ASN A 269 -13.63 -74.15 14.11
C ASN A 269 -13.36 -73.37 15.40
N ASN A 270 -14.46 -73.18 16.13
CA ASN A 270 -14.63 -72.86 17.54
C ASN A 270 -14.40 -71.42 18.06
N ASN A 271 -15.56 -70.83 18.38
CA ASN A 271 -15.92 -70.21 19.65
C ASN A 271 -15.47 -68.77 19.96
N SER A 272 -16.43 -67.86 19.78
CA SER A 272 -16.77 -66.66 20.57
C SER A 272 -15.63 -65.90 21.27
N GLY A 273 -15.33 -64.73 20.70
CA GLY A 273 -14.54 -63.66 21.31
C GLY A 273 -14.52 -62.45 20.38
N THR A 274 -15.65 -61.79 20.22
CA THR A 274 -15.82 -60.63 19.32
C THR A 274 -14.99 -59.44 19.81
N THR A 275 -13.82 -59.23 19.20
CA THR A 275 -13.09 -57.96 19.28
C THR A 275 -13.83 -56.94 18.42
N ALA A 276 -14.62 -56.07 19.07
CA ALA A 276 -15.22 -54.92 18.43
C ALA A 276 -14.12 -53.94 18.00
N ALA A 277 -13.81 -53.91 16.71
CA ALA A 277 -12.97 -52.88 16.11
C ALA A 277 -13.79 -51.59 16.02
N ALA A 278 -13.53 -50.65 16.93
CA ALA A 278 -14.03 -49.29 16.80
C ALA A 278 -13.21 -48.55 15.73
N VAL A 279 -13.79 -48.41 14.54
CA VAL A 279 -13.32 -47.45 13.53
C VAL A 279 -13.82 -46.08 13.97
N ALA A 280 -12.96 -45.30 14.64
CA ALA A 280 -13.20 -43.88 14.86
C ALA A 280 -12.68 -43.11 13.64
N ALA A 281 -13.56 -42.91 12.65
CA ALA A 281 -13.36 -41.87 11.64
C ALA A 281 -13.59 -40.51 12.32
N GLY A 282 -12.52 -39.94 12.87
CA GLY A 282 -12.53 -38.59 13.46
C GLY A 282 -12.36 -37.53 12.38
N VAL A 283 -13.48 -37.07 11.80
CA VAL A 283 -13.56 -35.77 11.15
C VAL A 283 -14.00 -34.76 12.21
N GLY A 284 -13.19 -33.72 12.40
CA GLY A 284 -13.64 -32.44 12.95
C GLY A 284 -13.39 -32.23 14.44
N GLY A 285 -12.68 -31.14 14.76
CA GLY A 285 -12.75 -30.51 16.08
C GLY A 285 -11.39 -30.11 16.63
N ILE A 286 -10.92 -28.92 16.24
CA ILE A 286 -10.00 -28.15 17.08
C ILE A 286 -10.75 -27.88 18.40
N THR A 287 -10.30 -28.48 19.49
CA THR A 287 -10.62 -28.01 20.84
C THR A 287 -9.31 -27.59 21.48
N MET A 288 -9.16 -26.27 21.61
CA MET A 288 -8.12 -25.64 22.40
C MET A 288 -8.39 -25.91 23.89
N LEU A 289 -7.34 -26.28 24.59
CA LEU A 289 -7.27 -26.35 26.04
C LEU A 289 -7.35 -24.93 26.62
N THR A 290 -8.34 -24.69 27.48
CA THR A 290 -8.25 -23.73 28.59
C THR A 290 -9.01 -24.32 29.77
N GLU A 291 -8.40 -24.16 30.95
CA GLU A 291 -8.64 -24.76 32.28
C GLU A 291 -10.09 -25.12 32.68
#